data_AF-A0A7V5STR7-F1
#
_entry.id   AF-A0A7V5STR7-F1
#
_cell.length_a   1.000
_cell.length_b   1.000
_cell.length_c   1.000
_cell.angle_alpha   90.00
_cell.angle_beta   90.00
_cell.angle_gamma   90.00
#
_symmetry.space_group_name_H-M   'P 1'
#
loop_
_entity.id
_entity.type
_entity.pdbx_description
1 polymer ?
#
loop_
_entity_poly.entity_id
_entity_poly.type
_entity_poly.pdbx_seq_one_letter_code
_entity_poly.pdbx_strand_id
1 'polypeptide(L)'
;MIKIKNRSSILRLFLYLTALHSFVVGIGLILITNQLRLLLGFSPSQEQFFQTQGGVFHIIMATAYFLSGYNIEKYRQMFIFSIFVKFCASIFLFTYLIVISFSYILFFSGFVDLIIFLIMFYFYKTEK
;
A
#
# COMPACT_ATOMS: atom_id res chain seq x y z
N MET A 1 3.95 29.97 4.52
CA MET A 1 3.20 29.35 5.63
C MET A 1 1.93 28.70 5.08
N ILE A 2 2.03 27.47 4.56
CA ILE A 2 0.85 26.69 4.14
C ILE A 2 0.07 26.37 5.43
N LYS A 3 -1.02 27.11 5.64
CA LYS A 3 -1.88 27.04 6.83
C LYS A 3 -2.22 25.60 7.18
N ILE A 4 -2.11 25.27 8.47
CA ILE A 4 -2.30 23.96 9.11
C ILE A 4 -3.61 23.25 8.65
N LYS A 5 -4.64 23.99 8.27
CA LYS A 5 -5.91 23.45 7.70
C LYS A 5 -5.77 22.74 6.34
N ASN A 6 -4.82 23.15 5.48
CA ASN A 6 -4.57 22.49 4.20
C ASN A 6 -3.77 21.19 4.34
N ARG A 7 -2.94 21.07 5.39
CA ARG A 7 -2.11 19.88 5.63
C ARG A 7 -2.96 18.65 5.92
N SER A 8 -4.00 18.79 6.74
CA SER A 8 -4.91 17.67 7.00
C SER A 8 -5.69 17.25 5.76
N SER A 9 -6.07 18.20 4.89
CA SER A 9 -6.78 17.90 3.64
C SER A 9 -5.91 17.11 2.65
N ILE A 10 -4.63 17.48 2.52
CA ILE A 10 -3.67 16.76 1.67
C ILE A 10 -3.43 15.35 2.19
N LEU A 11 -3.20 15.19 3.50
CA LEU A 11 -3.00 13.87 4.11
C LEU A 11 -4.24 12.97 3.93
N ARG A 12 -5.45 13.51 4.12
CA ARG A 12 -6.70 12.76 3.92
C ARG A 12 -6.86 12.31 2.46
N LEU A 13 -6.60 13.20 1.50
CA LEU A 13 -6.60 12.84 0.09
C LEU A 13 -5.59 11.73 -0.19
N PHE A 14 -4.38 11.84 0.34
CA PHE A 14 -3.33 10.85 0.16
C PHE A 14 -3.71 9.48 0.73
N LEU A 15 -4.34 9.45 1.92
CA LEU A 15 -4.86 8.24 2.55
C LEU A 15 -5.97 7.60 1.71
N TYR A 16 -6.89 8.39 1.14
CA TYR A 16 -7.93 7.87 0.25
C TYR A 16 -7.37 7.34 -1.07
N LEU A 17 -6.38 8.02 -1.67
CA LEU A 17 -5.70 7.51 -2.86
C LEU A 17 -4.96 6.20 -2.56
N THR A 18 -4.32 6.10 -1.40
CA THR A 18 -3.64 4.88 -0.94
C THR A 18 -4.66 3.75 -0.69
N ALA A 19 -5.81 4.07 -0.11
CA ALA A 19 -6.91 3.13 0.09
C ALA A 19 -7.44 2.59 -1.24
N LEU A 20 -7.77 3.49 -2.18
CA LEU A 20 -8.27 3.13 -3.51
C LEU A 20 -7.26 2.27 -4.28
N HIS A 21 -5.99 2.68 -4.31
CA HIS A 21 -4.93 1.90 -4.92
C HIS A 21 -4.83 0.49 -4.32
N SER A 22 -4.79 0.40 -2.98
CA SER A 22 -4.69 -0.89 -2.29
C SER A 22 -5.90 -1.77 -2.56
N PHE A 23 -7.11 -1.19 -2.61
CA PHE A 23 -8.33 -1.92 -2.96
C PHE A 23 -8.27 -2.47 -4.39
N VAL A 24 -7.86 -1.64 -5.36
CA VAL A 24 -7.72 -2.05 -6.77
C VAL A 24 -6.67 -3.14 -6.92
N VAL A 25 -5.51 -3.01 -6.27
CA VAL A 25 -4.48 -4.07 -6.25
C VAL A 25 -5.03 -5.34 -5.61
N GLY A 26 -5.79 -5.23 -4.52
CA GLY A 26 -6.40 -6.37 -3.84
C GLY A 26 -7.36 -7.15 -4.71
N ILE A 27 -8.30 -6.44 -5.36
CA ILE A 27 -9.23 -7.04 -6.34
C ILE A 27 -8.47 -7.61 -7.54
N GLY A 28 -7.45 -6.89 -8.03
CA GLY A 28 -6.57 -7.35 -9.09
C GLY A 28 -5.93 -8.69 -8.74
N LEU A 29 -5.31 -8.82 -7.57
CA LEU A 29 -4.69 -10.06 -7.11
C LEU A 29 -5.70 -11.20 -6.92
N ILE A 30 -6.93 -10.93 -6.50
CA ILE A 30 -7.95 -11.98 -6.36
C ILE A 30 -8.39 -12.49 -7.74
N LEU A 31 -8.56 -11.58 -8.72
CA LEU A 31 -9.16 -11.90 -10.02
C LEU A 31 -8.14 -12.12 -11.14
N ILE A 32 -6.83 -11.96 -10.88
CA ILE A 32 -5.81 -12.01 -11.93
C ILE A 32 -5.71 -13.40 -12.56
N THR A 33 -5.74 -13.42 -13.89
CA THR A 33 -5.62 -14.64 -14.71
C THR A 33 -4.16 -14.91 -15.10
N ASN A 34 -3.87 -16.11 -15.61
CA ASN A 34 -2.52 -16.46 -16.10
C ASN A 34 -2.05 -15.53 -17.22
N GLN A 35 -2.95 -15.09 -18.10
CA GLN A 35 -2.63 -14.18 -19.20
C GLN A 35 -2.20 -12.81 -18.66
N LEU A 36 -2.93 -12.27 -17.69
CA LEU A 36 -2.58 -11.01 -17.03
C LEU A 36 -1.28 -11.14 -16.22
N ARG A 37 -1.04 -12.28 -15.56
CA ARG A 37 0.23 -12.54 -14.85
C ARG A 37 1.43 -12.42 -15.80
N LEU A 38 1.36 -13.09 -16.95
CA LEU A 38 2.41 -13.05 -17.96
C LEU A 38 2.63 -11.63 -18.49
N LEU A 39 1.55 -10.88 -18.75
CA LEU A 39 1.63 -9.47 -19.18
C LEU A 39 2.34 -8.59 -18.15
N LEU A 40 2.12 -8.84 -16.86
CA LEU A 40 2.75 -8.14 -15.74
C LEU A 40 4.15 -8.67 -15.40
N GLY A 41 4.69 -9.61 -16.18
CA GLY A 41 6.03 -10.18 -15.96
C GLY A 41 6.11 -11.20 -14.82
N PHE A 42 4.99 -11.80 -14.43
CA PHE A 42 4.93 -12.90 -13.46
C PHE A 42 4.78 -14.24 -14.16
N SER A 43 5.42 -15.27 -13.59
CA SER A 43 5.19 -16.65 -14.00
C SER A 43 3.76 -17.09 -13.66
N PRO A 44 3.15 -17.99 -14.45
CA PRO A 44 1.87 -18.60 -14.11
C PRO A 44 1.97 -19.32 -12.75
N SER A 45 1.06 -19.02 -11.83
CA SER A 45 0.92 -19.77 -10.59
C SER A 45 -0.12 -20.88 -10.78
N GLN A 46 0.22 -22.10 -10.38
CA GLN A 46 -0.76 -23.18 -10.23
C GLN A 46 -1.54 -23.04 -8.90
N GLU A 47 -0.96 -22.35 -7.92
CA GLU A 47 -1.54 -22.15 -6.58
C GLU A 47 -2.17 -20.76 -6.45
N GLN A 48 -3.51 -20.71 -6.34
CA GLN A 48 -4.26 -19.47 -6.24
C GLN A 48 -4.41 -18.96 -4.80
N PHE A 49 -4.16 -19.81 -3.80
CA PHE A 49 -4.41 -19.50 -2.40
C PHE A 49 -3.58 -18.29 -1.92
N PHE A 50 -2.25 -18.33 -2.07
CA PHE A 50 -1.37 -17.24 -1.60
C PHE A 50 -1.59 -15.93 -2.34
N GLN A 51 -1.91 -15.99 -3.63
CA GLN A 51 -2.25 -14.82 -4.42
C GLN A 51 -3.54 -14.17 -3.91
N THR A 52 -4.57 -14.98 -3.69
CA THR A 52 -5.86 -14.52 -3.13
C THR A 52 -5.68 -13.97 -1.72
N GLN A 53 -4.85 -14.62 -0.90
CA GLN A 53 -4.49 -14.16 0.44
C GLN A 53 -3.84 -12.78 0.40
N GLY A 54 -2.88 -12.56 -0.51
CA GLY A 54 -2.27 -11.26 -0.74
C GLY A 54 -3.30 -10.20 -1.14
N GLY A 55 -4.25 -10.57 -2.00
CA GLY A 55 -5.34 -9.67 -2.41
C GLY A 55 -6.29 -9.29 -1.26
N VAL A 56 -6.68 -10.27 -0.43
CA VAL A 56 -7.49 -10.03 0.78
C VAL A 56 -6.75 -9.13 1.76
N PHE A 57 -5.44 -9.33 1.95
CA PHE A 57 -4.63 -8.46 2.81
C PHE A 57 -4.65 -7.01 2.31
N HIS A 58 -4.50 -6.80 1.00
CA HIS A 58 -4.61 -5.47 0.40
C HIS A 58 -5.97 -4.80 0.62
N ILE A 59 -7.06 -5.55 0.58
CA ILE A 59 -8.41 -5.03 0.88
C ILE A 59 -8.53 -4.64 2.35
N ILE A 60 -8.07 -5.48 3.27
CA ILE A 60 -8.04 -5.16 4.71
C ILE A 60 -7.22 -3.88 4.94
N MET A 61 -6.04 -3.77 4.34
CA MET A 61 -5.22 -2.57 4.43
C MET A 61 -5.91 -1.34 3.84
N ALA A 62 -6.63 -1.47 2.73
CA ALA A 62 -7.44 -0.40 2.16
C ALA A 62 -8.44 0.17 3.18
N THR A 63 -9.07 -0.69 3.99
CA THR A 63 -9.98 -0.23 5.06
C THR A 63 -9.25 0.59 6.13
N ALA A 64 -8.03 0.20 6.51
CA ALA A 64 -7.24 0.94 7.51
C ALA A 64 -6.85 2.34 6.97
N TYR A 65 -6.42 2.43 5.71
CA TYR A 65 -6.13 3.71 5.06
C TYR A 65 -7.39 4.58 4.95
N PHE A 66 -8.53 3.99 4.56
CA PHE A 66 -9.80 4.70 4.42
C PHE A 66 -10.29 5.27 5.77
N LEU A 67 -10.32 4.44 6.82
CA LEU A 67 -10.74 4.88 8.15
C LEU A 67 -9.83 5.99 8.69
N SER A 68 -8.52 5.87 8.46
CA SER A 68 -7.55 6.91 8.81
C SER A 68 -7.83 8.21 8.05
N GLY A 69 -8.11 8.15 6.75
CA GLY A 69 -8.47 9.32 5.93
C GLY A 69 -9.82 9.93 6.31
N TYR A 70 -10.77 9.11 6.78
CA TYR A 70 -12.08 9.57 7.22
C TYR A 70 -11.99 10.45 8.47
N ASN A 71 -11.30 9.97 9.51
CA ASN A 71 -11.10 10.72 10.75
C ASN A 71 -9.79 10.29 11.43
N ILE A 72 -8.71 11.05 11.21
CA ILE A 72 -7.36 10.75 11.70
C ILE A 72 -7.33 10.68 13.23
N GLU A 73 -8.00 11.61 13.93
CA GLU A 73 -8.01 11.65 15.39
C GLU A 73 -8.66 10.40 15.99
N LYS A 74 -9.83 10.02 15.46
CA LYS A 74 -10.56 8.83 15.92
C LYS A 74 -9.83 7.54 15.58
N TYR A 75 -9.19 7.47 14.41
CA TYR A 75 -8.55 6.26 13.89
C TYR A 75 -7.02 6.33 13.90
N ARG A 76 -6.43 7.09 14.85
CA ARG A 76 -4.98 7.32 14.94
C ARG A 76 -4.16 6.02 14.96
N GLN A 77 -4.67 4.98 15.62
CA GLN A 77 -3.98 3.67 15.65
C GLN A 77 -3.96 3.00 14.27
N MET A 78 -5.02 3.15 13.47
CA MET A 78 -5.05 2.64 12.10
C MET A 78 -4.07 3.42 11.21
N PHE A 79 -3.88 4.71 11.47
CA PHE A 79 -2.89 5.52 10.77
C PHE A 79 -1.46 5.09 11.10
N ILE A 80 -1.16 4.84 12.38
CA ILE A 80 0.15 4.31 12.81
C ILE A 80 0.40 2.91 12.21
N PHE A 81 -0.61 2.04 12.26
CA PHE A 81 -0.54 0.72 11.64
C PHE A 81 -0.30 0.81 10.12
N SER A 82 -0.94 1.75 9.45
CA SER A 82 -0.76 2.03 8.02
C SER A 82 0.68 2.39 7.66
N ILE A 83 1.34 3.20 8.51
CA ILE A 83 2.77 3.54 8.36
C ILE A 83 3.63 2.28 8.49
N PHE A 84 3.38 1.48 9.54
CA PHE A 84 4.12 0.23 9.77
C PHE A 84 4.00 -0.73 8.59
N VAL A 85 2.79 -0.95 8.08
CA VAL A 85 2.58 -1.89 6.97
C VAL A 85 3.25 -1.40 5.68
N LYS A 86 3.22 -0.10 5.37
CA LYS A 86 3.92 0.43 4.18
C LYS A 86 5.43 0.27 4.26
N PHE A 87 6.00 0.44 5.45
CA PHE A 87 7.40 0.13 5.70
C PHE A 87 7.72 -1.35 5.48
N CYS A 88 6.93 -2.25 6.09
CA CYS A 88 7.11 -3.69 5.91
C CYS A 88 6.91 -4.16 4.46
N ALA A 89 5.94 -3.59 3.74
CA ALA A 89 5.70 -3.91 2.33
C ALA A 89 6.88 -3.50 1.46
N SER A 90 7.44 -2.31 1.69
CA SER A 90 8.65 -1.85 0.98
C SER A 90 9.85 -2.78 1.25
N ILE A 91 10.09 -3.14 2.51
CA ILE A 91 11.14 -4.12 2.86
C ILE A 91 10.90 -5.44 2.15
N PHE A 92 9.69 -5.99 2.26
CA PHE A 92 9.33 -7.27 1.65
C PHE A 92 9.59 -7.28 0.14
N LEU A 93 9.16 -6.23 -0.57
CA LEU A 93 9.33 -6.11 -2.02
C LEU A 93 10.81 -6.02 -2.41
N PHE A 94 11.61 -5.21 -1.71
CA PHE A 94 13.04 -5.12 -1.99
C PHE A 94 13.79 -6.41 -1.64
N THR A 95 13.45 -7.07 -0.54
CA THR A 95 14.00 -8.38 -0.22
C THR A 95 13.65 -9.41 -1.29
N TYR A 96 12.40 -9.44 -1.76
CA TYR A 96 11.99 -10.34 -2.83
C TYR A 96 12.78 -10.09 -4.13
N LEU A 97 12.96 -8.82 -4.51
CA LEU A 97 13.70 -8.42 -5.71
C LEU A 97 15.16 -8.87 -5.70
N ILE A 98 15.81 -8.81 -4.53
CA ILE A 98 17.23 -9.12 -4.36
C ILE A 98 17.44 -10.64 -4.23
N VAL A 99 16.57 -11.32 -3.49
CA VAL A 99 16.79 -12.72 -3.07
C VAL A 99 16.12 -13.72 -4.00
N ILE A 100 14.96 -13.39 -4.57
CA ILE A 100 14.13 -14.34 -5.33
C ILE A 100 14.22 -14.06 -6.82
N SER A 101 13.68 -12.93 -7.26
CA SER A 101 13.68 -12.58 -8.68
C SER A 101 13.42 -11.10 -8.90
N PHE A 102 14.14 -10.53 -9.85
CA PHE A 102 13.95 -9.15 -10.24
C PHE A 102 12.73 -9.00 -11.15
N SER A 103 11.85 -8.05 -10.82
CA SER A 103 10.71 -7.63 -11.64
C SER A 103 10.57 -6.12 -11.59
N TYR A 104 10.46 -5.47 -12.74
CA TYR A 104 10.28 -4.01 -12.80
C TYR A 104 9.03 -3.55 -12.05
N ILE A 105 7.94 -4.33 -12.12
CA ILE A 105 6.69 -3.98 -11.44
C ILE A 105 6.88 -4.00 -9.92
N LEU A 106 7.54 -5.05 -9.39
CA LEU A 106 7.82 -5.14 -7.97
C LEU A 106 8.80 -4.06 -7.51
N PHE A 107 9.78 -3.69 -8.35
CA PHE A 107 10.72 -2.60 -8.10
C PHE A 107 10.01 -1.26 -7.95
N PHE A 108 9.18 -0.88 -8.93
CA PHE A 108 8.41 0.35 -8.84
C PHE A 108 7.41 0.32 -7.69
N SER A 109 6.76 -0.81 -7.43
CA SER A 109 5.87 -0.97 -6.27
C SER A 109 6.60 -0.76 -4.94
N GLY A 110 7.81 -1.29 -4.79
CA GLY A 110 8.62 -1.12 -3.58
C GLY A 110 9.01 0.34 -3.32
N PHE A 111 9.32 1.08 -4.38
CA PHE A 111 9.55 2.53 -4.31
C PHE A 111 8.30 3.32 -3.96
N VAL A 112 7.16 2.99 -4.57
CA VAL A 112 5.88 3.63 -4.26
C VAL A 112 5.52 3.42 -2.78
N ASP A 113 5.65 2.20 -2.25
CA ASP A 113 5.39 1.92 -0.84
C ASP A 113 6.35 2.66 0.10
N LEU A 114 7.64 2.77 -0.27
CA LEU A 114 8.62 3.55 0.47
C LEU A 114 8.24 5.03 0.52
N ILE A 115 7.85 5.61 -0.62
CA ILE A 115 7.44 7.02 -0.72
C ILE A 115 6.18 7.25 0.13
N ILE A 116 5.19 6.35 0.06
CA ILE A 116 3.98 6.43 0.88
C ILE A 116 4.34 6.40 2.37
N PHE A 117 5.20 5.46 2.79
CA PHE A 117 5.71 5.40 4.14
C PHE A 117 6.35 6.72 4.57
N LEU A 118 7.28 7.27 3.78
CA LEU A 118 7.99 8.51 4.10
C LEU A 118 7.04 9.70 4.24
N ILE A 119 6.05 9.81 3.35
CA ILE A 119 5.03 10.87 3.41
C ILE A 119 4.21 10.73 4.70
N MET A 120 3.65 9.55 4.97
CA MET A 120 2.81 9.34 6.17
C MET A 120 3.62 9.52 7.46
N PHE A 121 4.87 9.07 7.48
CA PHE A 121 5.78 9.23 8.61
C PHE A 121 6.15 10.70 8.85
N TYR A 122 6.37 11.47 7.78
CA TYR A 122 6.58 12.92 7.87
C TYR A 122 5.39 13.60 8.54
N PHE A 123 4.17 13.32 8.08
CA PHE A 123 2.96 13.87 8.68
C PHE A 123 2.81 13.48 10.15
N TYR A 124 3.01 12.20 10.48
CA TYR A 124 2.97 11.70 11.86
C TYR A 124 3.95 12.44 12.78
N LYS A 125 5.17 12.71 12.30
CA LYS A 125 6.18 13.43 13.07
C LYS A 125 5.82 14.91 13.27
N THR A 126 5.18 15.54 12.29
CA THR A 126 4.82 16.97 12.34
C THR A 126 3.52 17.29 13.07
N GLU A 127 2.69 16.28 13.38
CA GLU A 127 1.49 16.43 14.23
C GLU A 127 1.79 16.28 15.73
N LYS A 128 3.01 15.87 16.10
CA LYS A 128 3.53 15.96 17.48
C LYS A 128 4.08 17.36 17.74
#